data_AF-A0A8R1XMZ3-F1
#
_entry.id   AF-A0A8R1XMZ3-F1
#
_cell.length_a   1.000
_cell.length_b   1.000
_cell.length_c   1.000
_cell.angle_alpha   90.00
_cell.angle_beta   90.00
_cell.angle_gamma   90.00
#
_symmetry.space_group_name_H-M   'P 1'
#
loop_
_entity.id
_entity.type
_entity.pdbx_description
1 polymer ?
#
loop_
_entity_poly.entity_id
_entity_poly.type
_entity_poly.pdbx_seq_one_letter_code
_entity_poly.pdbx_strand_id
1 'polypeptide(L)'
;MWQLFLLAIAPCLSQPSFDNSISLCKPSEDPNSDCIGAYFVETDGKIQSCNEHKDCYDYREPIHWCRPDPEQKWMKEGCHCDPKLQLCVINRQSYGRLEYTHCRSALDWGKRMLE
;
A
#
# COMPACT_ATOMS: atom_id res chain seq x y z
N MET A 1 -42.66 10.10 -38.19
CA MET A 1 -41.42 9.34 -37.96
C MET A 1 -40.53 10.13 -37.01
N TRP A 2 -40.61 9.90 -35.70
CA TRP A 2 -39.57 10.33 -34.76
C TRP A 2 -39.61 9.39 -33.55
N GLN A 3 -38.72 8.39 -33.56
CA GLN A 3 -38.47 7.55 -32.41
C GLN A 3 -37.52 8.32 -31.49
N LEU A 4 -38.01 8.67 -30.31
CA LEU A 4 -37.21 9.18 -29.20
C LEU A 4 -36.30 8.05 -28.72
N PHE A 5 -35.01 8.13 -29.03
CA PHE A 5 -33.98 7.32 -28.40
C PHE A 5 -33.81 7.79 -26.95
N LEU A 6 -34.41 7.04 -26.02
CA LEU A 6 -34.10 7.17 -24.59
C LEU A 6 -32.71 6.57 -24.35
N LEU A 7 -31.69 7.45 -24.34
CA LEU A 7 -30.37 7.13 -23.80
C LEU A 7 -30.52 6.90 -22.29
N ALA A 8 -30.61 5.63 -21.88
CA ALA A 8 -30.47 5.23 -20.49
C ALA A 8 -29.00 5.43 -20.10
N ILE A 9 -28.67 6.61 -19.58
CA ILE A 9 -27.41 6.87 -18.90
C ILE A 9 -27.50 6.08 -17.59
N ALA A 10 -26.91 4.89 -17.54
CA ALA A 10 -26.72 4.19 -16.29
C ALA A 10 -25.81 5.07 -15.43
N PRO A 11 -26.30 5.65 -14.32
CA PRO A 11 -25.39 6.30 -13.38
C PRO A 11 -24.49 5.18 -12.88
N CYS A 12 -23.19 5.26 -13.17
CA CYS A 12 -22.19 4.45 -12.49
C CYS A 12 -22.38 4.75 -11.01
N LEU A 13 -23.10 3.84 -10.32
CA LEU A 13 -23.25 3.88 -8.88
C LEU A 13 -21.83 3.97 -8.33
N SER A 14 -21.57 5.12 -7.71
CA SER A 14 -20.49 5.39 -6.77
C SER A 14 -19.86 4.10 -6.29
N GLN A 15 -18.66 3.82 -6.81
CA GLN A 15 -17.86 2.69 -6.36
C GLN A 15 -17.79 2.78 -4.83
N PRO A 16 -18.00 1.67 -4.11
CA PRO A 16 -17.83 1.68 -2.66
C PRO A 16 -16.43 2.21 -2.40
N SER A 17 -16.35 3.37 -1.74
CA SER A 17 -15.11 3.84 -1.12
C SER A 17 -14.63 2.67 -0.29
N PHE A 18 -13.58 1.98 -0.75
CA PHE A 18 -12.96 0.90 -0.02
C PHE A 18 -12.59 1.50 1.33
N ASP A 19 -13.37 1.13 2.35
CA ASP A 19 -13.34 1.74 3.66
C ASP A 19 -11.91 1.60 4.17
N ASN A 20 -11.22 2.74 4.30
CA ASN A 20 -9.80 2.85 4.62
C ASN A 20 -9.48 1.85 5.74
N SER A 21 -8.78 0.76 5.41
CA SER A 21 -8.29 -0.23 6.40
C SER A 21 -7.26 0.36 7.36
N ILE A 22 -7.00 1.67 7.28
CA ILE A 22 -6.35 2.53 8.27
C ILE A 22 -7.14 2.59 9.60
N SER A 23 -8.23 1.84 9.78
CA SER A 23 -8.98 1.83 11.06
C SER A 23 -8.15 1.36 12.28
N LEU A 24 -6.96 0.79 12.08
CA LEU A 24 -6.06 0.35 13.15
C LEU A 24 -4.92 1.34 13.45
N CYS A 25 -4.80 2.45 12.72
CA CYS A 25 -3.75 3.43 13.00
C CYS A 25 -4.00 4.13 14.35
N LYS A 26 -3.21 3.76 15.35
CA LYS A 26 -3.04 4.50 16.61
C LYS A 26 -1.62 5.04 16.60
N PRO A 27 -1.41 6.32 16.20
CA PRO A 27 -0.08 6.86 15.98
C PRO A 27 0.87 6.54 17.13
N SER A 28 1.85 5.69 16.84
CA SER A 28 2.95 5.40 17.75
C SER A 28 3.70 6.70 18.07
N GLU A 29 4.05 6.90 19.34
CA GLU A 29 4.87 8.04 19.79
C GLU A 29 6.34 7.90 19.36
N ASP A 30 6.79 6.70 18.97
CA ASP A 30 8.17 6.48 18.52
C ASP A 30 8.39 7.14 17.15
N PRO A 31 9.25 8.18 17.04
CA PRO A 31 9.49 8.89 15.78
C PRO A 31 10.09 8.01 14.68
N ASN A 32 10.62 6.83 15.01
CA ASN A 32 11.26 5.91 14.06
C ASN A 32 10.35 4.74 13.65
N SER A 33 9.06 4.84 13.96
CA SER A 33 8.05 3.87 13.60
C SER A 33 6.97 4.48 12.71
N ASP A 34 6.29 3.63 11.95
CA ASP A 34 5.08 4.01 11.23
C ASP A 34 3.90 4.28 12.19
N CYS A 35 2.68 4.44 11.66
CA CYS A 35 1.54 4.70 12.52
C CYS A 35 1.28 3.58 13.52
N ILE A 36 1.44 2.31 13.15
CA ILE A 36 1.09 1.17 14.01
C ILE A 36 2.24 0.69 14.90
N GLY A 37 3.38 1.40 14.90
CA GLY A 37 4.53 1.07 15.74
C GLY A 37 5.44 -0.01 15.13
N ALA A 38 5.36 -0.24 13.82
CA ALA A 38 6.27 -1.13 13.12
C ALA A 38 7.66 -0.50 12.97
N TYR A 39 8.70 -1.33 12.99
CA TYR A 39 10.09 -0.89 12.84
C TYR A 39 10.49 -0.85 11.37
N PHE A 40 11.26 0.17 10.98
CA PHE A 40 11.74 0.28 9.62
C PHE A 40 12.81 -0.78 9.30
N VAL A 41 12.67 -1.42 8.14
CA VAL A 41 13.68 -2.31 7.55
C VAL A 41 14.05 -1.77 6.18
N GLU A 42 15.34 -1.52 5.98
CA GLU A 42 15.84 -1.03 4.69
C GLU A 42 15.76 -2.11 3.60
N THR A 43 15.31 -1.70 2.41
CA THR A 43 15.15 -2.56 1.23
C THR A 43 15.41 -1.76 -0.07
N ASP A 44 15.09 -2.35 -1.21
CA ASP A 44 15.08 -1.69 -2.53
C ASP A 44 13.84 -0.82 -2.79
N GLY A 45 12.96 -0.66 -1.81
CA GLY A 45 11.85 0.30 -1.86
C GLY A 45 12.33 1.75 -1.84
N LYS A 46 11.54 2.66 -2.40
CA LYS A 46 11.87 4.09 -2.47
C LYS A 46 10.83 4.93 -1.75
N ILE A 47 11.28 5.99 -1.08
CA ILE A 47 10.39 6.97 -0.46
C ILE A 47 9.44 7.52 -1.52
N GLN A 48 8.14 7.39 -1.25
CA GLN A 48 7.09 7.94 -2.09
C GLN A 48 6.05 8.59 -1.20
N SER A 49 5.81 9.88 -1.39
CA SER A 49 4.75 10.60 -0.69
C SER A 49 3.36 10.19 -1.18
N CYS A 50 2.40 10.21 -0.26
CA CYS A 50 0.99 9.95 -0.51
C CYS A 50 0.12 10.78 0.44
N ASN A 51 -1.15 10.97 0.09
CA ASN A 51 -2.16 11.52 0.99
C ASN A 51 -3.20 10.46 1.37
N GLU A 52 -3.45 9.51 0.47
CA GLU A 52 -4.48 8.49 0.63
C GLU A 52 -4.02 7.14 0.06
N HIS A 53 -4.69 6.06 0.47
CA HIS A 53 -4.30 4.70 0.10
C HIS A 53 -4.17 4.48 -1.41
N LYS A 54 -5.05 5.11 -2.21
CA LYS A 54 -5.07 4.94 -3.67
C LYS A 54 -3.81 5.49 -4.37
N ASP A 55 -3.08 6.41 -3.74
CA ASP A 55 -1.82 6.94 -4.28
C ASP A 55 -0.73 5.84 -4.33
N CYS A 56 -0.91 4.76 -3.56
CA CYS A 56 0.02 3.64 -3.47
C CYS A 56 -0.38 2.43 -4.34
N TYR A 57 -1.46 2.51 -5.12
CA TYR A 57 -1.95 1.38 -5.94
C TYR A 57 -0.99 0.90 -7.03
N ASP A 58 -0.11 1.77 -7.52
CA ASP A 58 0.93 1.44 -8.51
C ASP A 58 2.25 0.98 -7.87
N TYR A 59 2.23 0.67 -6.57
CA TYR A 59 3.40 0.22 -5.82
C TYR A 59 3.23 -1.21 -5.31
N ARG A 60 4.34 -1.91 -5.17
CA ARG A 60 4.44 -3.31 -4.76
C ARG A 60 5.49 -3.47 -3.67
N GLU A 61 5.49 -4.61 -3.03
CA GLU A 61 6.51 -4.98 -2.07
C GLU A 61 7.92 -4.90 -2.68
N PRO A 62 8.95 -4.58 -1.89
CA PRO A 62 10.33 -4.66 -2.35
C PRO A 62 10.71 -6.08 -2.77
N ILE A 63 11.71 -6.21 -3.64
CA ILE A 63 12.15 -7.51 -4.16
C ILE A 63 12.54 -8.46 -3.02
N HIS A 64 13.22 -7.93 -2.01
CA HIS A 64 13.65 -8.72 -0.85
C HIS A 64 12.49 -9.26 -0.01
N TRP A 65 11.29 -8.69 -0.15
CA TRP A 65 10.10 -9.12 0.59
C TRP A 65 9.18 -10.02 -0.23
N CYS A 66 9.41 -10.16 -1.53
CA CYS A 66 8.60 -10.96 -2.45
C CYS A 66 8.44 -12.44 -2.00
N ARG A 67 9.46 -13.01 -1.34
CA ARG A 67 9.42 -14.35 -0.78
C ARG A 67 9.64 -14.27 0.74
N PRO A 68 8.58 -14.27 1.56
CA PRO A 68 8.72 -14.28 3.00
C PRO A 68 9.31 -15.61 3.49
N ASP A 69 10.11 -15.54 4.55
CA ASP A 69 10.51 -16.70 5.34
C ASP A 69 9.27 -17.33 6.02
N PRO A 70 9.34 -18.60 6.50
CA PRO A 70 8.18 -19.28 7.09
C PRO A 70 7.52 -18.54 8.26
N GLU A 71 8.29 -17.78 9.04
CA GLU A 71 7.80 -16.97 10.17
C GLU A 71 7.39 -15.54 9.78
N GLN A 72 7.49 -15.18 8.50
CA GLN A 72 7.13 -13.87 7.98
C GLN A 72 5.79 -13.92 7.26
N LYS A 73 4.96 -12.89 7.47
CA LYS A 73 3.65 -12.75 6.81
C LYS A 73 3.36 -11.31 6.50
N TRP A 74 2.96 -11.01 5.27
CA TRP A 74 2.44 -9.69 4.94
C TRP A 74 1.15 -9.41 5.69
N MET A 75 0.97 -8.14 6.02
CA MET A 75 -0.33 -7.64 6.41
C MET A 75 -1.22 -7.48 5.17
N LYS A 76 -2.55 -7.39 5.37
CA LYS A 76 -3.53 -7.58 4.30
C LYS A 76 -3.62 -6.42 3.31
N GLU A 77 -3.17 -5.25 3.73
CA GLU A 77 -3.29 -4.00 2.98
C GLU A 77 -2.30 -3.88 1.82
N GLY A 78 -1.22 -4.67 1.82
CA GLY A 78 -0.13 -4.50 0.87
C GLY A 78 0.48 -3.09 0.98
N CYS A 79 0.80 -2.48 -0.15
CA CYS A 79 1.26 -1.10 -0.19
C CYS A 79 0.12 -0.13 0.11
N HIS A 80 0.30 0.70 1.13
CA HIS A 80 -0.68 1.68 1.57
C HIS A 80 -0.02 2.98 2.02
N CYS A 81 -0.83 4.02 2.14
CA CYS A 81 -0.36 5.29 2.66
C CYS A 81 -0.36 5.24 4.19
N ASP A 82 0.82 5.29 4.81
CA ASP A 82 0.90 5.43 6.25
C ASP A 82 0.52 6.87 6.63
N PRO A 83 -0.50 7.09 7.47
CA PRO A 83 -1.02 8.42 7.75
C PRO A 83 -0.09 9.26 8.66
N LYS A 84 0.85 8.64 9.40
CA LYS A 84 1.82 9.35 10.23
C LYS A 84 2.99 9.85 9.39
N LEU A 85 3.52 8.98 8.53
CA LEU A 85 4.66 9.26 7.67
C LEU A 85 4.27 10.00 6.39
N GLN A 86 3.02 9.86 5.93
CA GLN A 86 2.53 10.30 4.62
C GLN A 86 3.37 9.70 3.48
N LEU A 87 3.74 8.42 3.64
CA LEU A 87 4.54 7.65 2.69
C LEU A 87 3.88 6.33 2.33
N CYS A 88 4.10 5.87 1.09
CA CYS A 88 3.71 4.53 0.67
C CYS A 88 4.63 3.48 1.31
N VAL A 89 4.06 2.68 2.21
CA VAL A 89 4.75 1.62 2.95
C VAL A 89 4.00 0.30 2.84
N ILE A 90 4.68 -0.77 3.18
CA ILE A 90 4.09 -2.09 3.37
C ILE A 90 4.58 -2.68 4.68
N ASN A 91 3.67 -3.36 5.37
CA ASN A 91 3.95 -3.99 6.66
C ASN A 91 4.00 -5.51 6.56
N ARG A 92 4.82 -6.10 7.43
CA ARG A 92 4.83 -7.54 7.68
C ARG A 92 4.99 -7.84 9.15
N GLN A 93 4.50 -9.00 9.55
CA GLN A 93 4.96 -9.65 10.78
C GLN A 93 6.22 -10.45 10.47
N SER A 94 7.22 -10.35 11.34
CA SER A 94 8.52 -11.02 11.21
C SER A 94 9.01 -11.38 12.62
N TYR A 95 9.14 -12.68 12.91
CA TYR A 95 9.66 -13.18 14.20
C TYR A 95 9.05 -12.50 15.45
N GLY A 96 7.72 -12.34 15.45
CA GLY A 96 6.97 -11.73 16.56
C GLY A 96 7.03 -10.20 16.63
N ARG A 97 7.64 -9.53 15.65
CA ARG A 97 7.69 -8.07 15.52
C ARG A 97 6.93 -7.60 14.29
N LEU A 98 6.49 -6.35 14.33
CA LEU A 98 5.98 -5.65 13.16
C LEU A 98 7.12 -4.88 12.51
N GLU A 99 7.27 -5.07 11.21
CA GLU A 99 8.25 -4.38 10.37
C GLU A 99 7.52 -3.66 9.25
N TYR A 100 8.05 -2.52 8.82
CA TYR A 100 7.62 -1.84 7.61
C TYR A 100 8.82 -1.45 6.74
N THR A 101 8.54 -1.21 5.47
CA THR A 101 9.51 -0.69 4.51
C THR A 101 8.80 0.17 3.50
N HIS A 102 9.55 0.97 2.74
CA HIS A 102 9.04 1.64 1.55
C HIS A 102 8.66 0.63 0.47
N CYS A 103 7.64 0.99 -0.31
CA CYS A 103 7.25 0.21 -1.47
C CYS A 103 8.13 0.51 -2.70
N ARG A 104 8.07 -0.37 -3.69
CA ARG A 104 8.72 -0.24 -5.00
C ARG A 104 7.67 0.05 -6.07
N SER A 105 8.00 0.90 -7.05
CA SER A 105 7.10 1.13 -8.19
C SER A 105 6.87 -0.16 -8.98
N ALA A 106 5.62 -0.47 -9.31
CA ALA A 106 5.26 -1.64 -10.11
C ALA A 106 5.93 -1.63 -11.50
N LEU A 107 6.17 -0.44 -12.07
CA LEU A 107 6.85 -0.27 -13.36
C LEU A 107 8.29 -0.81 -13.35
N ASP A 108 8.95 -0.78 -12.19
CA ASP A 108 10.31 -1.26 -12.02
C ASP A 108 10.38 -2.66 -11.38
N TRP A 109 9.26 -3.21 -10.93
CA TRP A 109 9.21 -4.48 -10.20
C TRP A 109 9.58 -5.68 -11.09
N GLY A 110 9.21 -5.60 -12.37
CA GLY A 110 9.54 -6.59 -13.41
C GLY A 110 10.89 -6.38 -14.09
N LYS A 111 11.57 -5.24 -13.87
CA LYS A 111 12.84 -4.91 -14.57
C LYS A 111 14.07 -5.62 -14.01
N ARG A 112 13.89 -6.77 -13.35
CA ARG A 112 14.96 -7.63 -12.81
C ARG A 112 15.89 -8.25 -13.87
N MET A 113 15.83 -7.81 -15.13
CA MET A 113 16.54 -8.42 -16.25
C MET A 113 17.56 -7.50 -16.97
N LEU A 114 17.87 -6.29 -16.48
CA LEU A 114 18.81 -5.40 -17.20
C LEU A 114 19.89 -4.70 -16.35
N GLU A 115 20.05 -5.03 -15.07
CA GLU A 115 21.16 -4.51 -14.24
C GLU A 115 21.98 -5.66 -13.64
#